data_AF-A0AA35SJ87-F1
#
_entry.id   AF-A0AA35SJ87-F1
#
_cell.length_a   1.000
_cell.length_b   1.000
_cell.length_c   1.000
_cell.angle_alpha   90.00
_cell.angle_beta   90.00
_cell.angle_gamma   90.00
#
_symmetry.space_group_name_H-M   'P 1'
#
loop_
_entity.id
_entity.type
_entity.pdbx_description
1 polymer ?
#
loop_
_entity_poly.entity_id
_entity_poly.type
_entity_poly.pdbx_seq_one_letter_code
_entity_poly.pdbx_strand_id
1 'polypeptide(L)'
;MAEEKNNELVPVAAEYEVVDQVDDQAIIELMTGQTIQDYVYSFKQGGRTVEGLTLAGINEAANRRGGIQIEEIDYEDREHSWIATAKAVDTITGSSRYGAYEQPKMAGGRPDPFAFTKAIHKAQRNAIKQLIPVPVIREVLNFYLNRKAGSDNATQQPQFATGWWKYR
;
A
#
# COMPACT_ATOMS: atom_id res chain seq x y z
N MET A 1 34.50 -11.86 -22.26
CA MET A 1 34.35 -11.96 -20.80
C MET A 1 32.94 -11.54 -20.47
N ALA A 2 32.12 -12.45 -19.97
CA ALA A 2 30.74 -12.17 -19.59
C ALA A 2 30.75 -11.61 -18.17
N GLU A 3 30.29 -10.37 -17.99
CA GLU A 3 30.07 -9.79 -16.67
C GLU A 3 28.98 -10.60 -15.97
N GLU A 4 29.38 -11.35 -14.94
CA GLU A 4 28.47 -11.91 -13.96
C GLU A 4 27.73 -10.76 -13.28
N LYS A 5 26.46 -10.55 -13.65
CA LYS A 5 25.54 -9.73 -12.86
C LYS A 5 25.42 -10.38 -11.50
N ASN A 6 26.19 -9.88 -10.54
CA ASN A 6 26.07 -10.21 -9.14
C ASN A 6 24.65 -9.84 -8.70
N ASN A 7 23.77 -10.83 -8.69
CA ASN A 7 22.38 -10.67 -8.29
C ASN A 7 22.36 -10.63 -6.77
N GLU A 8 22.82 -9.49 -6.23
CA GLU A 8 22.80 -9.18 -4.81
C GLU A 8 21.36 -9.42 -4.32
N LEU A 9 21.19 -10.46 -3.50
CA LEU A 9 19.90 -10.83 -2.93
C LEU A 9 19.46 -9.67 -2.03
N VAL A 10 18.55 -8.85 -2.56
CA VAL A 10 18.02 -7.69 -1.86
C VAL A 10 17.27 -8.18 -0.61
N PRO A 11 17.55 -7.62 0.59
CA PRO A 11 16.89 -8.06 1.80
C PRO A 11 15.41 -7.67 1.77
N VAL A 12 14.56 -8.70 1.64
CA VAL A 12 13.09 -8.64 1.58
C VAL A 12 12.46 -7.91 2.79
N ALA A 13 13.19 -7.86 3.92
CA ALA A 13 12.73 -7.21 5.15
C ALA A 13 12.52 -5.70 5.01
N ALA A 14 13.40 -4.98 4.32
CA ALA A 14 13.30 -3.53 4.20
C ALA A 14 12.11 -3.10 3.32
N GLU A 15 11.79 -3.88 2.29
CA GLU A 15 10.57 -3.67 1.50
C GLU A 15 9.33 -3.81 2.37
N TYR A 16 9.28 -4.88 3.19
CA TYR A 16 8.14 -5.15 4.06
C TYR A 16 7.90 -4.01 5.06
N GLU A 17 8.96 -3.49 5.69
CA GLU A 17 8.86 -2.39 6.66
C GLU A 17 8.30 -1.11 6.05
N VAL A 18 8.70 -0.74 4.82
CA VAL A 18 8.18 0.46 4.15
C VAL A 18 6.69 0.30 3.85
N VAL A 19 6.29 -0.83 3.30
CA VAL A 19 4.87 -1.10 3.04
C VAL A 19 4.07 -1.07 4.32
N ASP A 20 4.62 -1.64 5.39
CA ASP A 20 3.93 -1.73 6.66
C ASP A 20 3.68 -0.37 7.31
N GLN A 21 4.67 0.54 7.22
CA GLN A 21 4.55 1.91 7.69
C GLN A 21 3.51 2.71 6.89
N VAL A 22 3.50 2.55 5.55
CA VAL A 22 2.53 3.24 4.69
C VAL A 22 1.12 2.71 4.91
N ASP A 23 0.96 1.39 5.04
CA ASP A 23 -0.32 0.76 5.37
C ASP A 23 -0.83 1.24 6.73
N ASP A 24 0.04 1.28 7.76
CA ASP A 24 -0.30 1.80 9.09
C ASP A 24 -0.84 3.22 9.04
N GLN A 25 -0.14 4.10 8.33
CA GLN A 25 -0.54 5.50 8.20
C GLN A 25 -1.89 5.61 7.48
N ALA A 26 -2.08 4.89 6.37
CA ALA A 26 -3.34 4.88 5.63
C ALA A 26 -4.53 4.34 6.45
N ILE A 27 -4.29 3.33 7.30
CA ILE A 27 -5.31 2.79 8.21
C ILE A 27 -5.66 3.84 9.28
N ILE A 28 -4.68 4.52 9.86
CA ILE A 28 -4.93 5.58 10.85
C ILE A 28 -5.71 6.74 10.21
N GLU A 29 -5.36 7.13 8.99
CA GLU A 29 -6.08 8.16 8.22
C GLU A 29 -7.53 7.78 7.99
N LEU A 30 -7.79 6.53 7.55
CA LEU A 30 -9.14 6.00 7.39
C LEU A 30 -9.94 6.06 8.71
N MET A 31 -9.32 5.64 9.82
CA MET A 31 -9.97 5.63 11.14
C MET A 31 -10.24 7.03 11.70
N THR A 32 -9.46 8.02 11.26
CA THR A 32 -9.61 9.43 11.68
C THR A 32 -10.44 10.26 10.70
N GLY A 33 -11.01 9.63 9.67
CA GLY A 33 -11.84 10.30 8.65
C GLY A 33 -11.05 11.17 7.67
N GLN A 34 -9.73 10.98 7.60
CA GLN A 34 -8.87 11.66 6.64
C GLN A 34 -8.99 10.96 5.27
N THR A 35 -8.82 11.74 4.19
CA THR A 35 -8.86 11.19 2.83
C THR A 35 -7.59 10.41 2.57
N ILE A 36 -7.70 9.15 2.15
CA ILE A 36 -6.56 8.32 1.73
C ILE A 36 -5.91 8.94 0.50
N GLN A 37 -4.63 9.27 0.57
CA GLN A 37 -3.91 9.92 -0.52
C GLN A 37 -3.00 8.97 -1.31
N ASP A 38 -2.47 7.93 -0.65
CA ASP A 38 -1.40 7.10 -1.19
C ASP A 38 -1.86 5.67 -1.56
N TYR A 39 -2.11 5.46 -2.85
CA TYR A 39 -2.42 4.14 -3.42
C TYR A 39 -1.16 3.35 -3.83
N VAL A 40 -0.01 4.02 -3.93
CA VAL A 40 1.27 3.46 -4.40
C VAL A 40 2.39 3.92 -3.47
N TYR A 41 3.27 3.00 -3.08
CA TYR A 41 4.54 3.34 -2.45
C TYR A 41 5.69 3.18 -3.45
N SER A 42 6.76 3.94 -3.22
CA SER A 42 8.00 3.85 -3.99
C SER A 42 9.17 4.13 -3.07
N PHE A 43 10.17 3.25 -3.05
CA PHE A 43 11.43 3.49 -2.33
C PHE A 43 12.62 2.99 -3.15
N LYS A 44 13.81 3.51 -2.83
CA LYS A 44 15.07 3.13 -3.49
C LYS A 44 15.81 2.11 -2.63
N GLN A 45 16.18 0.97 -3.19
CA GLN A 45 17.00 -0.04 -2.53
C GLN A 45 17.94 -0.70 -3.55
N GLY A 46 19.24 -0.75 -3.24
CA GLY A 46 20.24 -1.38 -4.12
C GLY A 46 20.31 -0.77 -5.53
N GLY A 47 20.13 0.55 -5.64
CA GLY A 47 20.12 1.26 -6.94
C GLY A 47 18.89 1.01 -7.81
N ARG A 48 17.88 0.26 -7.33
CA ARG A 48 16.61 0.03 -8.01
C ARG A 48 15.48 0.77 -7.28
N THR A 49 14.52 1.26 -8.04
CA THR A 49 13.24 1.72 -7.48
C THR A 49 12.32 0.51 -7.34
N VAL A 50 11.82 0.29 -6.13
CA VAL A 50 10.79 -0.72 -5.84
C VAL A 50 9.47 0.02 -5.66
N GLU A 51 8.48 -0.38 -6.45
CA GLU A 51 7.14 0.21 -6.45
C GLU A 51 6.10 -0.87 -6.22
N GLY A 52 5.07 -0.53 -5.47
CA GLY A 52 3.97 -1.46 -5.22
C GLY A 52 2.72 -0.76 -4.69
N LEU A 53 1.66 -1.55 -4.56
CA LEU A 53 0.38 -1.06 -4.05
C LEU A 53 0.36 -1.11 -2.52
N THR A 54 -0.11 -0.02 -1.93
CA THR A 54 -0.50 0.05 -0.51
C THR A 54 -1.78 -0.75 -0.29
N LEU A 55 -2.25 -0.85 0.95
CA LEU A 55 -3.55 -1.43 1.29
C LEU A 55 -4.69 -0.78 0.51
N ALA A 56 -4.65 0.55 0.37
CA ALA A 56 -5.63 1.29 -0.43
C ALA A 56 -5.53 0.91 -1.91
N GLY A 57 -4.32 0.80 -2.45
CA GLY A 57 -4.07 0.32 -3.81
C GLY A 57 -4.58 -1.10 -4.06
N ILE A 58 -4.37 -2.01 -3.10
CA ILE A 58 -4.85 -3.39 -3.16
C ILE A 58 -6.38 -3.43 -3.15
N ASN A 59 -7.03 -2.66 -2.27
CA ASN A 59 -8.49 -2.58 -2.22
C ASN A 59 -9.07 -2.00 -3.51
N GLU A 60 -8.45 -0.97 -4.07
CA GLU A 60 -8.85 -0.41 -5.36
C GLU A 60 -8.72 -1.42 -6.50
N ALA A 61 -7.62 -2.19 -6.52
CA ALA A 61 -7.43 -3.25 -7.51
C ALA A 61 -8.46 -4.38 -7.35
N ALA A 62 -8.81 -4.75 -6.12
CA ALA A 62 -9.89 -5.69 -5.85
C ALA A 62 -11.25 -5.16 -6.31
N ASN A 63 -11.54 -3.88 -6.06
CA ASN A 63 -12.80 -3.23 -6.45
C ASN A 63 -12.96 -3.16 -7.97
N ARG A 64 -11.90 -2.77 -8.69
CA ARG A 64 -11.91 -2.71 -10.17
C ARG A 64 -12.11 -4.08 -10.80
N ARG A 65 -11.44 -5.09 -10.25
CA ARG A 65 -11.60 -6.48 -10.68
C ARG A 65 -13.02 -6.98 -10.42
N GLY A 66 -13.57 -6.63 -9.27
CA GLY A 66 -14.82 -7.19 -8.76
C GLY A 66 -14.66 -8.62 -8.25
N GLY A 67 -15.70 -9.10 -7.57
CA GLY A 67 -15.82 -10.50 -7.15
C GLY A 67 -14.93 -10.94 -5.99
N ILE A 68 -14.13 -10.07 -5.37
CA ILE A 68 -13.36 -10.41 -4.16
C ILE A 68 -14.10 -9.92 -2.93
N GLN A 69 -14.32 -10.82 -1.96
CA GLN A 69 -14.99 -10.52 -0.70
C GLN A 69 -14.21 -11.13 0.46
N ILE A 70 -14.27 -10.48 1.63
CA ILE A 70 -13.85 -11.09 2.89
C ILE A 70 -15.01 -11.91 3.42
N GLU A 71 -14.78 -13.20 3.65
CA GLU A 71 -15.79 -14.14 4.15
C GLU A 71 -15.68 -14.33 5.66
N GLU A 72 -14.45 -14.36 6.19
CA GLU A 72 -14.17 -14.69 7.58
C GLU A 72 -13.02 -13.83 8.10
N ILE A 73 -13.13 -13.44 9.37
CA ILE A 73 -12.10 -12.74 10.11
C ILE A 73 -12.06 -13.32 11.52
N ASP A 74 -10.92 -13.87 11.89
CA ASP A 74 -10.62 -14.34 13.23
C ASP A 74 -9.49 -13.52 13.84
N TYR A 75 -9.46 -13.46 15.17
CA TYR A 75 -8.37 -12.82 15.88
C TYR A 75 -8.07 -13.48 17.22
N GLU A 76 -6.81 -13.37 17.64
CA GLU A 76 -6.31 -13.76 18.95
C GLU A 76 -5.78 -12.52 19.69
N ASP A 77 -6.23 -12.35 20.93
CA ASP A 77 -5.63 -11.42 21.88
C ASP A 77 -4.44 -12.08 22.56
N ARG A 78 -3.23 -11.57 22.34
CA ARG A 78 -2.01 -12.01 23.04
C ARG A 78 -1.52 -10.91 23.95
N GLU A 79 -0.64 -11.26 24.89
CA GLU A 79 -0.12 -10.33 25.88
C GLU A 79 0.48 -9.06 25.24
N HIS A 80 1.23 -9.22 24.14
CA HIS A 80 1.97 -8.12 23.52
C HIS A 80 1.55 -7.79 22.08
N SER A 81 0.62 -8.56 21.50
CA SER A 81 0.24 -8.42 20.10
C SER A 81 -1.22 -8.82 19.87
N TRP A 82 -1.74 -8.42 18.71
CA TRP A 82 -2.94 -8.96 18.10
C TRP A 82 -2.53 -9.83 16.93
N ILE A 83 -3.08 -11.04 16.84
CA ILE A 83 -3.01 -11.83 15.61
C ILE A 83 -4.37 -11.80 14.96
N ALA A 84 -4.40 -11.45 13.68
CA ALA A 84 -5.60 -11.51 12.86
C ALA A 84 -5.39 -12.46 11.68
N THR A 85 -6.40 -13.24 11.37
CA THR A 85 -6.48 -14.07 10.16
C THR A 85 -7.74 -13.69 9.41
N ALA A 86 -7.64 -13.47 8.11
CA ALA A 86 -8.75 -13.17 7.24
C ALA A 86 -8.80 -14.17 6.09
N LYS A 87 -9.99 -14.61 5.73
CA LYS A 87 -10.26 -15.40 4.53
C LYS A 87 -10.92 -14.50 3.48
N ALA A 88 -10.27 -14.39 2.33
CA ALA A 88 -10.85 -13.78 1.16
C ALA A 88 -11.31 -14.86 0.17
N VAL A 89 -12.44 -14.61 -0.49
CA VAL A 89 -12.99 -15.47 -1.55
C VAL A 89 -13.17 -14.64 -2.79
N ASP A 90 -12.79 -15.23 -3.92
CA ASP A 90 -13.14 -14.76 -5.24
C ASP A 90 -14.39 -15.47 -5.73
N THR A 91 -15.54 -14.79 -5.67
CA THR A 91 -16.85 -15.32 -6.03
C THR A 91 -17.01 -15.62 -7.51
N ILE A 92 -16.10 -15.14 -8.37
CA ILE A 92 -16.11 -15.43 -9.80
C ILE A 92 -15.46 -16.79 -10.09
N THR A 93 -14.32 -17.08 -9.47
CA THR A 93 -13.59 -18.35 -9.71
C THR A 93 -13.84 -19.42 -8.65
N GLY A 94 -14.43 -19.06 -7.51
CA GLY A 94 -14.55 -19.91 -6.33
C GLY A 94 -13.26 -20.09 -5.54
N SER A 95 -12.15 -19.43 -5.93
CA SER A 95 -10.88 -19.53 -5.21
C SER A 95 -10.93 -18.78 -3.88
N SER A 96 -10.25 -19.30 -2.85
CA SER A 96 -10.08 -18.61 -1.58
C SER A 96 -8.63 -18.55 -1.14
N ARG A 97 -8.26 -17.52 -0.38
CA ARG A 97 -6.93 -17.33 0.19
C ARG A 97 -7.04 -16.80 1.60
N TYR A 98 -6.13 -17.25 2.45
CA TYR A 98 -5.96 -16.70 3.79
C TYR A 98 -4.85 -15.66 3.81
N GLY A 99 -5.07 -14.62 4.59
CA GLY A 99 -4.04 -13.67 4.99
C GLY A 99 -3.98 -13.62 6.50
N ALA A 100 -2.79 -13.51 7.05
CA ALA A 100 -2.59 -13.34 8.48
C ALA A 100 -1.67 -12.14 8.73
N TYR A 101 -1.79 -11.55 9.92
CA TYR A 101 -0.90 -10.49 10.37
C TYR A 101 -0.81 -10.48 11.90
N GLU A 102 0.39 -10.29 12.42
CA GLU A 102 0.63 -10.04 13.85
C GLU A 102 1.03 -8.58 14.05
N GLN A 103 0.24 -7.84 14.83
CA GLN A 103 0.49 -6.43 15.13
C GLN A 103 0.86 -6.27 16.61
N PRO A 104 2.03 -5.72 16.94
CA PRO A 104 2.37 -5.33 18.31
C PRO A 104 1.37 -4.32 18.87
N LYS A 105 1.01 -4.47 20.16
CA LYS A 105 0.16 -3.50 20.88
C LYS A 105 0.87 -2.19 21.21
N MET A 106 2.19 -2.13 21.01
CA MET A 106 3.04 -0.99 21.32
C MET A 106 3.68 -0.47 20.03
N ALA A 107 3.69 0.85 19.86
CA ALA A 107 4.39 1.54 18.78
C ALA A 107 5.21 2.70 19.35
N GLY A 108 6.52 2.71 19.13
CA GLY A 108 7.41 3.77 19.65
C GLY A 108 7.39 3.88 21.19
N GLY A 109 7.28 2.75 21.89
CA GLY A 109 7.31 2.71 23.36
C GLY A 109 6.01 3.11 24.07
N ARG A 110 4.94 3.40 23.32
CA ARG A 110 3.60 3.68 23.87
C ARG A 110 2.55 2.70 23.33
N PRO A 111 1.44 2.49 24.04
CA PRO A 111 0.31 1.73 23.51
C PRO A 111 -0.17 2.33 22.19
N ASP A 112 -0.36 1.49 21.18
CA ASP A 112 -0.92 1.87 19.89
C ASP A 112 -2.45 1.68 19.92
N PRO A 113 -3.25 2.75 19.95
CA PRO A 113 -4.70 2.65 20.01
C PRO A 113 -5.31 2.00 18.76
N PHE A 114 -4.57 1.93 17.66
CA PHE A 114 -5.03 1.36 16.39
C PHE A 114 -4.47 -0.04 16.13
N ALA A 115 -3.73 -0.65 17.08
CA ALA A 115 -3.07 -1.94 16.87
C ALA A 115 -4.05 -3.06 16.43
N PHE A 116 -5.22 -3.15 17.05
CA PHE A 116 -6.23 -4.14 16.66
C PHE A 116 -6.72 -3.91 15.22
N THR A 117 -7.10 -2.67 14.90
CA THR A 117 -7.56 -2.30 13.55
C THR A 117 -6.48 -2.57 12.49
N LYS A 118 -5.23 -2.21 12.78
CA LYS A 118 -4.09 -2.48 11.89
C LYS A 118 -3.93 -3.97 11.60
N ALA A 119 -4.02 -4.83 12.62
CA ALA A 119 -3.94 -6.28 12.45
C ALA A 119 -5.01 -6.79 11.47
N ILE A 120 -6.27 -6.39 11.68
CA ILE A 120 -7.42 -6.81 10.86
C ILE A 120 -7.23 -6.37 9.39
N HIS A 121 -6.95 -5.08 9.18
CA HIS A 121 -6.82 -4.51 7.84
C HIS A 121 -5.64 -5.11 7.07
N LYS A 122 -4.49 -5.33 7.72
CA LYS A 122 -3.33 -5.96 7.08
C LYS A 122 -3.57 -7.45 6.78
N ALA A 123 -4.26 -8.17 7.66
CA ALA A 123 -4.65 -9.55 7.40
C ALA A 123 -5.58 -9.64 6.17
N GLN A 124 -6.58 -8.76 6.08
CA GLN A 124 -7.46 -8.65 4.91
C GLN A 124 -6.67 -8.32 3.64
N ARG A 125 -5.76 -7.34 3.67
CA ARG A 125 -4.88 -7.00 2.54
C ARG A 125 -4.09 -8.22 2.08
N ASN A 126 -3.51 -8.98 3.00
CA ASN A 126 -2.75 -10.18 2.70
C ASN A 126 -3.60 -11.26 2.04
N ALA A 127 -4.86 -11.41 2.46
CA ALA A 127 -5.79 -12.36 1.84
C ALA A 127 -6.19 -11.91 0.43
N ILE A 128 -6.61 -10.65 0.28
CA ILE A 128 -7.07 -10.05 -0.98
C ILE A 128 -5.95 -10.03 -2.02
N LYS A 129 -4.74 -9.58 -1.67
CA LYS A 129 -3.59 -9.44 -2.58
C LYS A 129 -3.30 -10.73 -3.34
N GLN A 130 -3.49 -11.89 -2.71
CA GLN A 130 -3.23 -13.19 -3.31
C GLN A 130 -4.28 -13.63 -4.35
N LEU A 131 -5.46 -13.01 -4.34
CA LEU A 131 -6.55 -13.28 -5.29
C LEU A 131 -6.53 -12.34 -6.50
N ILE A 132 -5.80 -11.21 -6.41
CA ILE A 132 -5.74 -10.25 -7.51
C ILE A 132 -4.70 -10.72 -8.54
N PRO A 133 -5.10 -10.93 -9.81
CA PRO A 133 -4.15 -11.27 -10.86
C PRO A 133 -3.09 -10.17 -11.05
N VAL A 134 -1.84 -10.57 -11.27
CA VAL A 134 -0.71 -9.65 -11.48
C VAL A 134 -0.98 -8.57 -12.56
N PRO A 135 -1.64 -8.86 -13.69
CA PRO A 135 -1.97 -7.82 -14.67
C PRO A 135 -2.85 -6.70 -14.10
N VAL A 136 -3.81 -7.02 -13.24
CA VAL A 136 -4.69 -6.04 -12.59
C VAL A 136 -3.89 -5.18 -11.61
N ILE A 137 -2.98 -5.79 -10.83
CA ILE A 137 -2.07 -5.06 -9.94
C ILE A 137 -1.25 -4.04 -10.74
N ARG A 138 -0.67 -4.47 -11.87
CA ARG A 138 0.15 -3.60 -12.73
C ARG A 138 -0.67 -2.47 -13.36
N GLU A 139 -1.89 -2.75 -13.79
CA GLU A 139 -2.79 -1.73 -14.35
C GLU A 139 -3.06 -0.62 -13.34
N VAL A 140 -3.41 -0.98 -12.11
CA VAL A 140 -3.68 -0.01 -11.03
C VAL A 140 -2.42 0.74 -10.63
N LEU A 141 -1.29 0.04 -10.50
CA LEU A 141 0.00 0.66 -10.20
C LEU A 141 0.35 1.73 -11.24
N ASN A 142 0.29 1.39 -12.52
CA ASN A 142 0.60 2.30 -13.62
C ASN A 142 -0.38 3.49 -13.66
N PHE A 143 -1.66 3.27 -13.39
CA PHE A 143 -2.66 4.33 -13.34
C PHE A 143 -2.29 5.42 -12.33
N TYR A 144 -1.90 5.02 -11.11
CA TYR A 144 -1.57 5.98 -10.05
C TYR A 144 -0.17 6.60 -10.21
N LEU A 145 0.81 5.84 -10.72
CA LEU A 145 2.13 6.40 -11.07
C LEU A 145 2.02 7.48 -12.15
N ASN A 146 1.25 7.23 -13.20
CA ASN A 146 1.03 8.21 -14.26
C ASN A 146 0.25 9.44 -13.77
N ARG A 147 -0.71 9.24 -12.86
CA ARG A 147 -1.45 10.36 -12.24
C ARG A 147 -0.52 11.23 -11.40
N LYS A 148 0.40 10.63 -10.64
CA LYS A 148 1.40 11.35 -9.83
C LYS A 148 2.38 12.14 -10.71
N ALA A 149 2.87 11.54 -11.80
CA ALA A 149 3.68 12.25 -12.78
C ALA A 149 2.92 13.41 -13.46
N GLY A 150 1.62 13.25 -13.71
CA GLY A 150 0.76 14.31 -14.24
C GLY A 150 0.52 15.45 -13.26
N SER A 151 0.33 15.16 -11.96
CA SER A 151 0.19 16.20 -10.93
C SER A 151 1.49 16.94 -10.65
N ASP A 152 2.64 16.24 -10.68
CA ASP A 152 3.95 16.85 -10.47
C ASP A 152 4.32 17.80 -11.64
N ASN A 153 3.93 17.45 -12.87
CA ASN A 153 4.11 18.31 -14.05
C ASN A 153 3.12 19.50 -14.11
N ALA A 154 1.93 19.39 -13.49
CA ALA A 154 0.96 20.48 -13.45
C ALA A 154 1.35 21.61 -12.48
N THR A 155 2.32 21.38 -11.59
CA THR A 155 2.80 22.39 -10.63
C THR A 155 3.92 23.28 -11.20
N GLN A 156 4.32 23.09 -12.46
CA GLN A 156 5.22 24.00 -13.19
C GLN A 156 4.44 24.73 -14.30
N GLN A 157 3.75 25.81 -13.94
CA GLN A 157 3.35 26.84 -14.90
C GLN A 157 3.92 28.21 -14.48
N PRO A 158 4.22 29.07 -15.45
CA PRO A 158 5.44 29.88 -15.45
C PRO A 158 5.32 31.08 -14.53
N GLN A 159 6.46 31.49 -13.97
CA GLN A 159 6.62 32.83 -13.41
C GLN A 159 6.21 33.84 -14.48
N PHE A 160 5.12 34.58 -14.23
CA PHE A 160 4.73 35.69 -15.09
C PHE A 160 5.84 36.73 -15.06
N ALA A 161 6.72 36.67 -16.06
CA ALA A 161 7.54 37.80 -16.45
C ALA A 161 6.61 38.82 -17.11
N THR A 162 6.15 39.82 -16.35
CA THR A 162 5.70 41.08 -16.94
C THR A 162 6.20 42.23 -16.08
N GLY A 163 7.41 42.67 -16.42
CA GLY A 163 7.81 44.03 -16.14
C GLY A 163 7.20 45.01 -17.16
N TRP A 164 7.17 46.27 -16.74
CA TRP A 164 7.07 47.51 -17.53
C TRP A 164 5.69 47.91 -18.07
N TRP A 165 5.05 48.87 -17.39
CA TRP A 165 4.48 50.04 -18.06
C TRP A 165 4.82 51.33 -17.28
N LYS A 166 5.57 52.19 -17.97
CA LYS A 166 5.90 53.59 -17.63
C LYS A 166 4.74 54.50 -18.05
N TYR A 167 4.46 55.52 -17.22
CA TYR A 167 3.84 56.83 -17.50
C TYR A 167 2.51 56.90 -18.26
N ARG A 168 1.47 57.40 -17.57
CA ARG A 168 0.84 58.68 -17.90
C ARG A 168 0.15 59.31 -16.70
#